data_AF-A0A0Q3SZR8-F1
#
_entry.id   AF-A0A0Q3SZR8-F1
#
_cell.length_a   1.000
_cell.length_b   1.000
_cell.length_c   1.000
_cell.angle_alpha   90.00
_cell.angle_beta   90.00
_cell.angle_gamma   90.00
#
_symmetry.space_group_name_H-M   'P 1'
#
loop_
_entity.id
_entity.type
_entity.pdbx_description
1 polymer ?
#
loop_
_entity_poly.entity_id
_entity_poly.type
_entity_poly.pdbx_seq_one_letter_code
_entity_poly.pdbx_strand_id
1 'polypeptide(L)'
;MSVDSRCVKGESELEKVALEMLFTGEPLSAQEALVHRLVSKVVPEDKLEEETMEISHKVCGSSKSVLALRKATVYRQMAQDLATADRMTTQVMVGNLTLRDGQEGIEAFRQKWKPVWSCCQDENK
;
A
#
# COMPACT_ATOMS: atom_id res chain seq x y z
N MET A 1 20.41 14.91 4.23
CA MET A 1 19.42 14.56 3.19
C MET A 1 18.13 15.27 3.57
N SER A 2 17.80 16.36 2.88
CA SER A 2 16.61 17.17 3.16
C SER A 2 15.40 16.37 2.71
N VAL A 3 14.71 15.70 3.64
CA VAL A 3 13.40 15.12 3.35
C VAL A 3 12.47 16.26 3.00
N ASP A 4 11.95 16.19 1.79
CA ASP A 4 11.13 17.22 1.17
C ASP A 4 9.89 17.50 2.03
N SER A 5 9.80 18.71 2.58
CA SER A 5 8.67 19.22 3.37
C SER A 5 7.32 19.18 2.65
N ARG A 6 7.29 18.79 1.36
CA ARG A 6 6.07 18.43 0.64
C ARG A 6 5.41 17.14 1.14
N CYS A 7 6.13 16.21 1.76
CA CYS A 7 5.57 14.91 2.17
C CYS A 7 4.51 15.04 3.28
N VAL A 8 4.56 16.09 4.10
CA VAL A 8 3.60 16.33 5.19
C VAL A 8 2.39 17.18 4.72
N LYS A 9 2.46 17.85 3.56
CA LYS A 9 1.44 18.80 3.10
C LYS A 9 0.25 18.18 2.33
N GLY A 10 0.28 16.87 2.07
CA GLY A 10 -0.69 16.20 1.20
C GLY A 10 -2.15 16.21 1.71
N GLU A 11 -2.36 16.30 3.02
CA GLU A 11 -3.71 16.31 3.61
C GLU A 11 -4.50 17.58 3.21
N SER A 12 -3.81 18.72 3.12
CA SER A 12 -4.44 20.02 2.85
C SER A 12 -4.95 20.22 1.42
N GLU A 13 -4.50 19.41 0.44
CA GLU A 13 -4.94 19.52 -0.95
C GLU A 13 -6.19 18.67 -1.22
N LEU A 14 -6.27 17.49 -0.61
CA LEU A 14 -7.44 16.61 -0.67
C LEU A 14 -8.65 17.22 0.04
N GLU A 15 -8.44 17.87 1.17
CA GLU A 15 -9.48 18.57 1.92
C GLU A 15 -10.18 19.65 1.08
N LYS A 16 -9.42 20.43 0.31
CA LYS A 16 -9.98 21.51 -0.52
C LYS A 16 -10.88 20.97 -1.63
N VAL A 17 -10.43 19.94 -2.32
CA VAL A 17 -11.20 19.27 -3.39
C VAL A 17 -12.45 18.61 -2.83
N ALA A 18 -12.33 17.93 -1.68
CA ALA A 18 -13.47 17.33 -1.01
C ALA A 18 -14.51 18.39 -0.57
N LEU A 19 -14.05 19.54 -0.04
CA LEU A 19 -14.93 20.65 0.33
C LEU A 19 -15.61 21.28 -0.90
N GLU A 20 -14.88 21.46 -2.01
CA GLU A 20 -15.44 21.95 -3.26
C GLU A 20 -16.53 21.02 -3.81
N MET A 21 -16.25 19.71 -3.87
CA MET A 21 -17.25 18.70 -4.26
C MET A 21 -18.46 18.70 -3.31
N LEU A 22 -18.24 18.82 -2.00
CA LEU A 22 -19.32 18.82 -0.99
C LEU A 22 -20.22 20.06 -1.09
N PHE A 23 -19.65 21.24 -1.37
CA PHE A 23 -20.40 22.49 -1.42
C PHE A 23 -21.03 22.78 -2.78
N THR A 24 -20.41 22.34 -3.87
CA THR A 24 -20.89 22.60 -5.25
C THR A 24 -21.71 21.45 -5.82
N GLY A 25 -21.45 20.22 -5.38
CA GLY A 25 -22.03 19.01 -5.96
C GLY A 25 -21.48 18.66 -7.35
N GLU A 26 -20.47 19.38 -7.84
CA GLU A 26 -19.88 19.13 -9.15
C GLU A 26 -19.10 17.81 -9.16
N PRO A 27 -19.24 16.98 -10.22
CA PRO A 27 -18.54 15.71 -10.33
C PRO A 27 -17.05 15.93 -10.62
N LEU A 28 -16.22 15.04 -10.08
CA LEU A 28 -14.79 14.99 -10.36
C LEU A 28 -14.50 13.97 -11.47
N SER A 29 -13.77 14.37 -12.52
CA SER A 29 -13.34 13.42 -13.55
C SER A 29 -12.30 12.43 -13.01
N ALA A 30 -12.17 11.27 -13.66
CA ALA A 30 -11.16 10.27 -13.27
C ALA A 30 -9.73 10.83 -13.31
N GLN A 31 -9.44 11.71 -14.27
CA GLN A 31 -8.12 12.31 -14.42
C GLN A 31 -7.82 13.31 -13.30
N GLU A 32 -8.80 14.12 -12.90
CA GLU A 32 -8.67 15.01 -11.74
C GLU A 32 -8.53 14.20 -10.44
N ALA A 33 -9.29 13.12 -10.28
CA ALA A 33 -9.17 12.21 -9.14
C ALA A 33 -7.74 11.62 -9.02
N LEU A 34 -7.07 11.35 -10.15
CA LEU A 34 -5.67 10.90 -10.15
C LEU A 34 -4.71 12.01 -9.72
N VAL A 35 -4.90 13.24 -10.23
CA VAL A 35 -4.08 14.41 -9.85
C VAL A 35 -4.20 14.69 -8.35
N HIS A 36 -5.41 14.58 -7.81
CA HIS A 36 -5.70 14.76 -6.38
C HIS A 36 -5.46 13.51 -5.53
N ARG A 37 -4.89 12.43 -6.11
CA ARG A 37 -4.51 11.19 -5.41
C ARG A 37 -5.66 10.43 -4.74
N LEU A 38 -6.90 10.67 -5.19
CA LEU A 38 -8.08 9.90 -4.79
C LEU A 38 -8.06 8.49 -5.41
N VAL A 39 -7.51 8.37 -6.61
CA VAL A 39 -7.24 7.09 -7.28
C VAL A 39 -5.77 6.95 -7.60
N SER A 40 -5.27 5.72 -7.67
CA SER A 40 -3.86 5.42 -7.95
C SER A 40 -3.55 5.24 -9.43
N LYS A 41 -4.56 4.98 -10.27
CA LYS A 41 -4.41 4.76 -11.71
C LYS A 41 -5.71 5.06 -12.45
N VAL A 42 -5.59 5.52 -13.70
CA VAL A 42 -6.70 5.71 -14.65
C VAL A 42 -6.35 4.94 -15.92
N VAL A 43 -7.32 4.21 -16.46
CA VAL A 43 -7.18 3.39 -17.68
C VAL A 43 -8.42 3.58 -18.56
N PRO A 44 -8.34 3.28 -19.87
CA PRO A 44 -9.51 3.14 -20.73
C PRO A 44 -10.52 2.15 -20.15
N GLU A 45 -11.81 2.39 -20.38
CA GLU A 45 -12.90 1.58 -19.81
C GLU A 45 -12.80 0.10 -20.19
N ASP A 46 -12.43 -0.20 -21.44
CA ASP A 46 -12.23 -1.55 -21.96
C ASP A 46 -11.03 -2.30 -21.31
N LYS A 47 -10.18 -1.58 -20.57
CA LYS A 47 -9.00 -2.12 -19.86
C LYS A 47 -9.17 -2.19 -18.35
N LEU A 48 -10.30 -1.73 -17.80
CA LEU A 48 -10.51 -1.65 -16.36
C LEU A 48 -10.41 -3.02 -15.67
N GLU A 49 -11.04 -4.04 -16.24
CA GLU A 49 -11.06 -5.40 -15.67
C GLU A 49 -9.65 -6.03 -15.71
N GLU A 50 -8.98 -5.95 -16.87
CA GLU A 50 -7.62 -6.47 -17.06
C GLU A 50 -6.65 -5.88 -16.04
N GLU A 51 -6.64 -4.56 -15.89
CA GLU A 51 -5.75 -3.87 -14.95
C GLU A 51 -6.08 -4.21 -13.49
N THR A 52 -7.37 -4.26 -13.14
CA THR A 52 -7.82 -4.60 -11.79
C THR A 52 -7.37 -6.02 -11.41
N MET A 53 -7.49 -6.97 -12.35
CA MET A 53 -7.06 -8.35 -12.15
C MET A 53 -5.54 -8.44 -12.06
N GLU A 54 -4.79 -7.69 -12.87
CA GLU A 54 -3.33 -7.65 -12.79
C GLU A 54 -2.85 -7.20 -11.40
N ILE A 55 -3.42 -6.11 -10.87
CA ILE A 55 -3.12 -5.61 -9.53
C ILE A 55 -3.51 -6.64 -8.47
N SER A 56 -4.70 -7.23 -8.59
CA SER A 56 -5.19 -8.25 -7.66
C SER A 56 -4.28 -9.47 -7.63
N HIS A 57 -3.80 -9.95 -8.78
CA HIS A 57 -2.86 -11.05 -8.87
C HIS A 57 -1.51 -10.73 -8.21
N LYS A 58 -1.00 -9.50 -8.34
CA LYS A 58 0.23 -9.06 -7.64
C LYS A 58 0.05 -9.07 -6.12
N VAL A 59 -1.10 -8.62 -5.63
CA VAL A 59 -1.43 -8.62 -4.20
C VAL A 59 -1.59 -10.05 -3.68
N CYS A 60 -2.36 -10.89 -4.38
CA CYS A 60 -2.58 -12.29 -4.02
C CYS A 60 -1.31 -13.15 -4.14
N GLY A 61 -0.37 -12.77 -5.01
CA GLY A 61 0.94 -13.40 -5.14
C GLY A 61 1.93 -13.07 -4.02
N SER A 62 1.54 -12.24 -3.05
CA SER A 62 2.35 -11.87 -1.89
C SER A 62 1.86 -12.56 -0.61
N SER A 63 2.71 -12.62 0.42
CA SER A 63 2.28 -13.16 1.73
C SER A 63 1.16 -12.33 2.35
N LYS A 64 0.03 -12.98 2.64
CA LYS A 64 -1.12 -12.37 3.36
C LYS A 64 -0.70 -11.85 4.75
N SER A 65 0.11 -12.61 5.48
CA SER A 65 0.54 -12.26 6.84
C SER A 65 1.44 -11.01 6.84
N VAL A 66 2.39 -10.95 5.90
CA VAL A 66 3.28 -9.79 5.72
C VAL A 66 2.51 -8.56 5.23
N LEU A 67 1.55 -8.72 4.30
CA LEU A 67 0.71 -7.63 3.83
C LEU A 67 -0.19 -7.07 4.93
N ALA A 68 -0.80 -7.91 5.75
CA ALA A 68 -1.62 -7.47 6.87
C ALA A 68 -0.80 -6.66 7.88
N LEU A 69 0.38 -7.16 8.25
CA LEU A 69 1.31 -6.45 9.14
C LEU A 69 1.74 -5.09 8.57
N ARG A 70 2.11 -5.07 7.28
CA ARG A 70 2.50 -3.84 6.59
C ARG A 70 1.35 -2.83 6.57
N LYS A 71 0.15 -3.26 6.17
CA LYS A 71 -1.04 -2.40 6.10
C LYS A 71 -1.33 -1.78 7.47
N ALA A 72 -1.38 -2.57 8.53
CA ALA A 72 -1.63 -2.08 9.89
C ALA A 72 -0.57 -1.07 10.35
N THR A 73 0.70 -1.32 10.01
CA THR A 73 1.81 -0.44 10.38
C THR A 73 1.76 0.88 9.64
N VAL A 74 1.41 0.87 8.35
CA VAL A 74 1.23 2.09 7.54
C VAL A 74 0.14 2.98 8.15
N TYR A 75 -1.04 2.44 8.47
CA TYR A 75 -2.09 3.25 9.08
C TYR A 75 -1.70 3.78 10.46
N ARG A 76 -0.98 2.99 11.26
CA ARG A 76 -0.53 3.44 12.59
C ARG A 76 0.52 4.56 12.50
N GLN A 77 1.48 4.47 11.58
CA GLN A 77 2.55 5.47 11.47
C GLN A 77 2.07 6.82 10.97
N MET A 78 1.01 6.85 10.14
CA MET A 78 0.50 8.09 9.54
C MET A 78 0.03 9.10 10.59
N ALA A 79 -0.41 8.64 11.76
CA ALA A 79 -0.87 9.49 12.85
C ALA A 79 0.26 9.86 13.86
N GLN A 80 1.52 9.55 13.57
CA GLN A 80 2.64 9.75 14.49
C GLN A 80 3.61 10.83 13.96
N ASP A 81 4.38 11.43 14.87
CA ASP A 81 5.53 12.22 14.47
C ASP A 81 6.61 11.35 13.82
N LEU A 82 7.52 11.99 13.06
CA LEU A 82 8.54 11.28 12.29
C LEU A 82 9.43 10.36 13.14
N ALA A 83 9.85 10.78 14.32
CA ALA A 83 10.75 9.99 15.15
C ALA A 83 10.04 8.74 15.72
N THR A 84 8.79 8.90 16.14
CA THR A 84 7.96 7.78 16.61
C THR A 84 7.63 6.81 15.47
N ALA A 85 7.26 7.34 14.29
CA ALA A 85 6.98 6.55 13.09
C ALA A 85 8.19 5.71 12.67
N ASP A 86 9.39 6.31 12.64
CA ASP A 86 10.64 5.63 12.27
C ASP A 86 11.00 4.50 13.24
N ARG A 87 10.92 4.77 14.55
CA ARG A 87 11.18 3.76 15.58
C ARG A 87 10.20 2.59 15.48
N MET A 88 8.91 2.89 15.31
CA MET A 88 7.87 1.87 15.21
C MET A 88 8.03 1.01 13.95
N THR A 89 8.23 1.64 12.79
CA THR A 89 8.40 0.91 11.53
C THR A 89 9.65 0.05 11.54
N THR A 90 10.75 0.56 12.10
CA THR A 90 12.00 -0.22 12.27
C THR A 90 11.75 -1.47 13.10
N GLN A 91 11.06 -1.35 14.24
CA GLN A 91 10.73 -2.51 15.09
C GLN A 91 9.87 -3.53 14.36
N VAL A 92 8.85 -3.09 13.62
CA VAL A 92 8.00 -3.99 12.82
C VAL A 92 8.81 -4.66 11.71
N MET A 93 9.70 -3.92 11.03
CA MET A 93 10.52 -4.46 9.96
C MET A 93 11.49 -5.51 10.47
N VAL A 94 12.14 -5.28 11.62
CA VAL A 94 13.00 -6.26 12.28
C VAL A 94 12.21 -7.50 12.71
N GLY A 95 11.01 -7.31 13.28
CA GLY A 95 10.12 -8.43 13.63
C GLY A 95 9.63 -9.22 12.40
N ASN A 96 9.50 -8.56 11.25
CA ASN A 96 9.13 -9.24 10.01
C ASN A 96 10.21 -10.26 9.56
N LEU A 97 11.48 -10.02 9.86
CA LEU A 97 12.59 -10.93 9.55
C LEU A 97 12.51 -12.26 10.31
N THR A 98 11.79 -12.31 11.43
CA THR A 98 11.60 -13.55 12.20
C THR A 98 10.34 -14.32 11.79
N LEU A 99 9.49 -13.75 10.91
CA LEU A 99 8.32 -14.45 10.40
C LEU A 99 8.73 -15.45 9.34
N ARG A 100 8.06 -16.61 9.33
CA ARG A 100 8.25 -17.65 8.31
C ARG A 100 8.14 -17.11 6.89
N ASP A 101 7.05 -16.41 6.59
CA ASP A 101 6.84 -15.80 5.27
C ASP A 101 7.86 -14.69 4.97
N GLY A 102 8.39 -14.01 6.00
CA GLY A 102 9.47 -13.02 5.84
C GLY A 102 10.78 -13.69 5.41
N GLN A 103 11.15 -14.78 6.08
CA GLN A 103 12.35 -15.58 5.75
C GLN A 103 12.24 -16.21 4.36
N GLU A 104 11.09 -16.82 4.06
CA GLU A 104 10.77 -17.40 2.76
C GLU A 104 10.91 -16.36 1.64
N GLY A 105 10.32 -15.18 1.81
CA GLY A 105 10.40 -14.12 0.81
C GLY A 105 11.82 -13.65 0.55
N ILE A 106 12.64 -13.52 1.61
CA ILE A 106 14.05 -13.14 1.48
C ILE A 106 14.85 -14.23 0.76
N GLU A 107 14.65 -15.49 1.12
CA GLU A 107 15.40 -16.61 0.53
C GLU A 107 15.01 -16.82 -0.94
N ALA A 108 13.71 -16.80 -1.24
CA ALA A 108 13.18 -16.92 -2.60
C ALA A 108 13.68 -15.79 -3.51
N PHE A 109 13.73 -14.55 -2.99
CA PHE A 109 14.32 -13.42 -3.71
C PHE A 109 15.82 -13.62 -3.94
N ARG A 110 16.57 -14.03 -2.91
CA ARG A 110 18.02 -14.25 -2.98
C ARG A 110 18.39 -15.34 -4.00
N GLN A 111 17.63 -16.42 -4.03
CA GLN A 111 17.86 -17.58 -4.90
C GLN A 111 17.07 -17.53 -6.22
N LYS A 112 16.28 -16.49 -6.47
CA LYS A 112 15.48 -16.25 -7.69
C LYS A 112 14.44 -17.35 -8.01
N TRP A 113 13.73 -17.83 -7.01
CA TRP A 113 12.58 -18.74 -7.18
C TRP A 113 11.29 -18.13 -6.63
N LYS A 114 10.16 -18.81 -6.85
CA LYS A 114 8.83 -18.33 -6.43
C LYS A 114 8.53 -18.75 -4.99
N PRO A 115 8.34 -17.82 -4.04
CA PRO A 115 8.09 -18.15 -2.64
C PRO A 115 6.77 -18.92 -2.46
N VAL A 116 6.75 -19.82 -1.48
CA VAL A 116 5.57 -20.56 -1.03
C VAL A 116 5.09 -19.97 0.30
N TRP A 117 4.02 -19.17 0.23
CA TRP A 117 3.45 -18.53 1.41
C TRP A 117 2.68 -19.51 2.29
N SER A 118 2.69 -19.26 3.60
CA SER A 118 2.06 -20.15 4.59
C SER A 118 0.57 -20.41 4.31
N CYS A 119 -0.20 -19.42 3.84
CA CYS A 119 -1.63 -19.59 3.55
C CYS A 119 -1.93 -20.50 2.35
N CYS A 120 -0.94 -20.81 1.52
CA CYS A 120 -1.08 -21.76 0.41
C CYS A 120 -0.81 -23.21 0.85
N GLN A 121 -0.46 -23.43 2.11
CA GLN A 121 -0.19 -24.77 2.67
C GLN A 121 -1.35 -25.31 3.51
N ASP A 122 -2.37 -24.49 3.78
CA ASP A 122 -3.50 -24.85 4.64
C ASP A 122 -4.63 -25.61 3.89
N GLU A 123 -4.49 -25.88 2.59
CA GLU A 123 -5.50 -26.61 1.79
C GLU A 123 -5.42 -28.15 1.89
N ASN A 124 -4.56 -28.70 2.74
CA ASN A 124 -4.33 -30.14 2.88
C ASN A 124 -4.55 -30.68 4.30
N LYS A 125 -5.44 -30.06 5.09
CA LYS A 125 -5.83 -30.57 6.42
C LYS A 125 -7.33 -30.57 6.61
#